data_AF-A0A956GY16-F1
#
_entry.id   AF-A0A956GY16-F1
#
_cell.length_a   1.000
_cell.length_b   1.000
_cell.length_c   1.000
_cell.angle_alpha   90.00
_cell.angle_beta   90.00
_cell.angle_gamma   90.00
#
_symmetry.space_group_name_H-M   'P 1'
#
loop_
_entity.id
_entity.type
_entity.pdbx_description
1 polymer ?
#
loop_
_entity_poly.entity_id
_entity_poly.type
_entity_poly.pdbx_seq_one_letter_code
_entity_poly.pdbx_strand_id
1 'polypeptide(L)'
;MLISPIIGGDPTSNDPAVVAIATVDPCQPQPLLLCTGTLIAPRVVLTAAHCVNQPVETTQVFFGSDIAGEGVWLRAAALRAHADFAPPSYDFDIGAIILAEDAPVPPLPYNQSPLSDADLGADARIVGFGIAESGPVGIARTGQTLVSAVDAGAFETVPNPDMNPAMSCQLDSGGPVLLTRDGVERLTGITSSGDAFCEEYARNTRVDAYLDFVDAVLAEAAGGIEPPPPLDPDCPGCSVLGCGPGQVCDLQSDSCVDENTLPAEDGDEGCACDLGPDWGNTWATPLLLLIVGSRAIRSRSRRRA
;
A
#
# COMPACT_ATOMS: atom_id res chain seq x y z
N MET A 1 -17.31 -16.27 13.30
CA MET A 1 -17.91 -16.59 11.99
C MET A 1 -19.04 -15.58 11.83
N LEU A 2 -18.99 -14.61 10.92
CA LEU A 2 -18.25 -14.43 9.67
C LEU A 2 -17.59 -13.03 9.66
N ILE A 3 -16.64 -12.79 8.76
CA ILE A 3 -15.87 -11.55 8.59
C ILE A 3 -16.08 -11.12 7.12
N SER A 4 -16.20 -9.82 6.84
CA SER A 4 -16.98 -9.31 5.69
C SER A 4 -16.32 -8.09 4.96
N PRO A 5 -16.82 -7.58 3.79
CA PRO A 5 -16.22 -6.67 2.75
C PRO A 5 -16.64 -5.21 2.96
N ILE A 6 -16.68 -4.36 1.90
CA ILE A 6 -17.84 -3.51 1.56
C ILE A 6 -19.16 -4.20 1.89
N ILE A 7 -19.51 -4.19 3.18
CA ILE A 7 -20.72 -4.78 3.78
C ILE A 7 -21.90 -4.09 3.11
N GLY A 8 -22.89 -4.83 2.62
CA GLY A 8 -24.06 -4.24 1.95
C GLY A 8 -23.83 -3.66 0.55
N GLY A 9 -22.61 -3.62 0.01
CA GLY A 9 -22.36 -3.11 -1.35
C GLY A 9 -22.73 -4.08 -2.46
N ASP A 10 -22.91 -3.60 -3.69
CA ASP A 10 -23.23 -4.39 -4.90
C ASP A 10 -22.00 -4.61 -5.79
N PRO A 11 -21.89 -5.73 -6.53
CA PRO A 11 -20.85 -5.88 -7.56
C PRO A 11 -20.91 -4.75 -8.60
N THR A 12 -19.76 -4.23 -9.02
CA THR A 12 -19.64 -3.14 -10.00
C THR A 12 -18.54 -3.40 -11.03
N SER A 13 -18.71 -2.85 -12.24
CA SER A 13 -17.68 -2.75 -13.27
C SER A 13 -17.56 -1.32 -13.84
N ASN A 14 -18.20 -0.34 -13.19
CA ASN A 14 -18.31 1.03 -13.68
C ASN A 14 -17.15 1.94 -13.26
N ASP A 15 -16.21 1.41 -12.46
CA ASP A 15 -15.14 2.16 -11.80
C ASP A 15 -13.76 1.69 -12.27
N PRO A 16 -13.42 1.84 -13.57
CA PRO A 16 -12.21 1.23 -14.15
C PRO A 16 -10.89 1.75 -13.57
N ALA A 17 -10.90 2.95 -12.97
CA ALA A 17 -9.74 3.55 -12.29
C ALA A 17 -9.52 2.99 -10.87
N VAL A 18 -10.47 2.21 -10.34
CA VAL A 18 -10.33 1.53 -9.05
C VAL A 18 -9.71 0.17 -9.29
N VAL A 19 -8.63 -0.11 -8.59
CA VAL A 19 -7.74 -1.24 -8.89
C VAL A 19 -7.55 -2.13 -7.68
N ALA A 20 -7.33 -3.41 -7.94
CA ALA A 20 -6.85 -4.35 -6.93
C ALA A 20 -5.32 -4.29 -6.87
N ILE A 21 -4.77 -4.29 -5.66
CA ILE A 21 -3.33 -4.37 -5.39
C ILE A 21 -3.04 -5.74 -4.82
N ALA A 22 -2.13 -6.48 -5.45
CA ALA A 22 -1.75 -7.81 -5.03
C ALA A 22 -0.24 -7.94 -4.95
N THR A 23 0.22 -8.91 -4.15
CA THR A 23 1.59 -9.41 -4.26
C THR A 23 1.59 -10.74 -4.98
N VAL A 24 2.57 -10.95 -5.85
CA VAL A 24 2.82 -12.25 -6.46
C VAL A 24 3.91 -12.97 -5.69
N ASP A 25 3.64 -14.21 -5.33
CA ASP A 25 4.64 -15.14 -4.84
C ASP A 25 4.98 -16.08 -6.01
N PRO A 26 6.23 -16.13 -6.49
CA PRO A 26 6.64 -17.04 -7.57
C PRO A 26 6.32 -18.51 -7.26
N CYS A 27 6.25 -18.86 -5.98
CA CYS A 27 5.96 -20.21 -5.49
C CYS A 27 4.45 -20.49 -5.36
N GLN A 28 3.58 -19.49 -5.54
CA GLN A 28 2.12 -19.65 -5.47
C GLN A 28 1.48 -19.44 -6.85
N PRO A 29 0.47 -20.25 -7.21
CA PRO A 29 -0.15 -20.17 -8.52
C PRO A 29 -1.03 -18.93 -8.74
N GLN A 30 -1.31 -18.14 -7.70
CA GLN A 30 -2.28 -17.03 -7.75
C GLN A 30 -1.76 -15.81 -6.97
N PRO A 31 -1.94 -14.58 -7.48
CA PRO A 31 -1.65 -13.36 -6.73
C PRO A 31 -2.45 -13.29 -5.43
N LEU A 32 -1.81 -12.85 -4.35
CA LEU A 32 -2.47 -12.60 -3.07
C LEU A 32 -2.97 -11.16 -3.04
N LEU A 33 -4.29 -10.98 -3.05
CA LEU A 33 -4.92 -9.66 -2.90
C LEU A 33 -4.56 -9.05 -1.55
N LEU A 34 -4.10 -7.80 -1.56
CA LEU A 34 -3.68 -7.05 -0.38
C LEU A 34 -4.61 -5.89 -0.08
N CYS A 35 -4.85 -5.06 -1.08
CA CYS A 35 -5.50 -3.76 -0.92
C CYS A 35 -6.24 -3.36 -2.19
N THR A 36 -6.93 -2.23 -2.10
CA THR A 36 -7.48 -1.48 -3.22
C THR A 36 -6.65 -0.21 -3.45
N GLY A 37 -6.70 0.35 -4.65
CA GLY A 37 -6.14 1.66 -4.97
C GLY A 37 -6.97 2.42 -5.99
N THR A 38 -6.57 3.65 -6.28
CA THR A 38 -7.22 4.53 -7.27
C THR A 38 -6.18 5.13 -8.21
N LEU A 39 -6.33 4.91 -9.52
CA LEU A 39 -5.52 5.55 -10.54
C LEU A 39 -5.87 7.05 -10.64
N ILE A 40 -4.91 7.93 -10.37
CA ILE A 40 -5.07 9.40 -10.41
C ILE A 40 -4.26 10.09 -11.52
N ALA A 41 -3.33 9.37 -12.15
CA ALA A 41 -2.57 9.78 -13.33
C ALA A 41 -2.19 8.52 -14.13
N PRO A 42 -1.73 8.62 -15.40
CA PRO A 42 -1.49 7.45 -16.25
C PRO A 42 -0.65 6.33 -15.62
N ARG A 43 0.26 6.68 -14.71
CA ARG A 43 1.13 5.74 -14.00
C ARG A 43 1.06 5.85 -12.48
N VAL A 44 0.10 6.58 -11.90
CA VAL A 44 0.06 6.80 -10.43
C VAL A 44 -1.24 6.30 -9.85
N VAL A 45 -1.13 5.32 -8.96
CA VAL A 45 -2.22 4.80 -8.14
C VAL A 45 -2.02 5.28 -6.71
N LEU A 46 -2.98 6.02 -6.16
CA LEU A 46 -3.02 6.32 -4.73
C LEU A 46 -3.65 5.15 -3.97
N THR A 47 -3.12 4.89 -2.77
CA THR A 47 -3.57 3.85 -1.85
C THR A 47 -3.16 4.24 -0.42
N ALA A 48 -3.35 3.36 0.56
CA ALA A 48 -2.91 3.60 1.93
C ALA A 48 -1.39 3.33 2.07
N ALA A 49 -0.72 4.01 3.00
CA ALA A 49 0.72 3.80 3.24
C ALA A 49 0.99 2.36 3.71
N HIS A 50 0.08 1.80 4.51
CA HIS A 50 0.21 0.43 4.99
C HIS A 50 0.06 -0.63 3.89
N CYS A 51 -0.45 -0.27 2.70
CA CYS A 51 -0.61 -1.17 1.55
C CYS A 51 0.66 -1.30 0.70
N VAL A 52 1.64 -0.41 0.88
CA VAL A 52 2.85 -0.33 0.05
C VAL A 52 4.11 -0.72 0.83
N ASN A 53 3.99 -1.72 1.70
CA ASN A 53 5.06 -2.27 2.53
C ASN A 53 5.69 -3.57 1.99
N GLN A 54 5.30 -3.98 0.78
CA GLN A 54 5.84 -5.16 0.09
C GLN A 54 7.04 -4.78 -0.79
N PRO A 55 7.84 -5.75 -1.26
CA PRO A 55 8.81 -5.51 -2.33
C PRO A 55 8.14 -5.00 -3.61
N VAL A 56 8.80 -4.09 -4.31
CA VAL A 56 8.28 -3.51 -5.56
C VAL A 56 8.21 -4.56 -6.66
N GLU A 57 9.14 -5.50 -6.67
CA GLU A 57 9.30 -6.58 -7.64
C GLU A 57 8.10 -7.53 -7.66
N THR A 58 7.48 -7.76 -6.50
CA THR A 58 6.32 -8.64 -6.35
C THR A 58 4.99 -7.90 -6.35
N THR A 59 5.00 -6.57 -6.31
CA THR A 59 3.77 -5.78 -6.28
C THR A 59 3.18 -5.66 -7.68
N GLN A 60 1.92 -6.08 -7.83
CA GLN A 60 1.15 -5.94 -9.06
C GLN A 60 -0.18 -5.21 -8.81
N VAL A 61 -0.64 -4.53 -9.86
CA VAL A 61 -1.89 -3.77 -9.87
C VAL A 61 -2.79 -4.32 -10.97
N PHE A 62 -4.01 -4.72 -10.59
CA PHE A 62 -5.00 -5.27 -11.51
C PHE A 62 -6.03 -4.23 -11.93
N PHE A 63 -6.23 -4.13 -13.25
CA PHE A 63 -7.29 -3.37 -13.89
C PHE A 63 -8.35 -4.31 -14.45
N GLY A 64 -9.55 -4.25 -13.86
CA GLY A 64 -10.69 -5.11 -14.18
C GLY A 64 -11.65 -5.16 -13.00
N SER A 65 -12.82 -5.77 -13.15
CA SER A 65 -13.83 -5.83 -12.07
C SER A 65 -13.84 -7.15 -11.29
N ASP A 66 -13.12 -8.16 -11.77
CA ASP A 66 -13.03 -9.49 -11.16
C ASP A 66 -11.61 -10.02 -11.41
N ILE A 67 -10.83 -10.23 -10.34
CA ILE A 67 -9.44 -10.73 -10.44
C ILE A 67 -9.36 -12.14 -11.05
N ALA A 68 -10.46 -12.91 -11.03
CA ALA A 68 -10.56 -14.21 -11.67
C ALA A 68 -11.09 -14.13 -13.12
N GLY A 69 -11.48 -12.93 -13.57
CA GLY A 69 -12.04 -12.66 -14.89
C GLY A 69 -11.05 -12.01 -15.85
N GLU A 70 -11.59 -11.29 -16.84
CA GLU A 70 -10.79 -10.51 -17.79
C GLU A 70 -10.23 -9.25 -17.12
N GLY A 71 -8.96 -8.95 -17.39
CA GLY A 71 -8.31 -7.74 -16.93
C GLY A 71 -6.83 -7.70 -17.28
N VAL A 72 -6.16 -6.66 -16.80
CA VAL A 72 -4.73 -6.40 -17.07
C VAL A 72 -3.99 -6.26 -15.74
N TRP A 73 -2.93 -7.04 -15.58
CA TRP A 73 -1.97 -6.91 -14.48
C TRP A 73 -0.78 -6.07 -14.92
N LEU A 74 -0.53 -4.98 -14.19
CA LEU A 74 0.65 -4.13 -14.38
C LEU A 74 1.59 -4.24 -13.18
N ARG A 75 2.90 -4.22 -13.43
CA ARG A 75 3.91 -4.23 -12.37
C ARG A 75 4.09 -2.83 -11.77
N ALA A 76 4.53 -2.79 -10.52
CA ALA A 76 5.05 -1.56 -9.92
C ALA A 76 6.46 -1.24 -10.41
N ALA A 77 6.74 0.04 -10.64
CA ALA A 77 8.07 0.62 -10.81
C ALA A 77 8.61 1.18 -9.49
N ALA A 78 7.73 1.72 -8.65
CA ALA A 78 8.09 2.25 -7.35
C ALA A 78 6.90 2.23 -6.39
N LEU A 79 7.22 2.09 -5.11
CA LEU A 79 6.29 2.18 -3.99
C LEU A 79 6.69 3.36 -3.09
N ARG A 80 5.75 4.20 -2.72
CA ARG A 80 5.99 5.40 -1.89
C ARG A 80 4.99 5.43 -0.76
N ALA A 81 5.44 5.28 0.47
CA ALA A 81 4.67 5.59 1.66
C ALA A 81 4.96 7.04 2.09
N HIS A 82 4.00 7.71 2.69
CA HIS A 82 4.26 8.99 3.36
C HIS A 82 5.36 8.82 4.43
N ALA A 83 6.33 9.72 4.47
CA ALA A 83 7.50 9.59 5.34
C ALA A 83 7.16 9.57 6.84
N ASP A 84 6.10 10.29 7.22
CA ASP A 84 5.61 10.36 8.60
C ASP A 84 4.57 9.28 8.94
N PHE A 85 4.34 8.29 8.06
CA PHE A 85 3.42 7.20 8.36
C PHE A 85 3.83 6.43 9.62
N ALA A 86 2.92 6.35 10.59
CA ALA A 86 3.21 5.80 11.91
C ALA A 86 2.21 4.72 12.33
N PRO A 87 2.57 3.42 12.26
CA PRO A 87 1.81 2.38 12.94
C PRO A 87 2.08 2.41 14.46
N PRO A 88 1.09 2.14 15.34
CA PRO A 88 -0.26 1.67 15.04
C PRO A 88 -1.32 2.79 14.95
N SER A 89 -0.95 4.07 15.02
CA SER A 89 -1.94 5.16 14.98
C SER A 89 -2.54 5.37 13.58
N TYR A 90 -1.88 4.89 12.54
CA TYR A 90 -2.26 5.10 11.14
C TYR A 90 -2.40 6.60 10.80
N ASP A 91 -1.60 7.43 11.46
CA ASP A 91 -1.41 8.81 11.04
C ASP A 91 -0.61 8.84 9.74
N PHE A 92 -0.93 9.79 8.85
CA PHE A 92 -0.30 9.92 7.53
C PHE A 92 -0.42 8.65 6.66
N ASP A 93 -1.52 7.90 6.78
CA ASP A 93 -1.75 6.66 6.04
C ASP A 93 -2.15 6.92 4.58
N ILE A 94 -1.20 7.47 3.81
CA ILE A 94 -1.28 7.68 2.37
C ILE A 94 -0.02 7.13 1.69
N GLY A 95 -0.22 6.38 0.62
CA GLY A 95 0.80 5.77 -0.19
C GLY A 95 0.49 5.88 -1.67
N ALA A 96 1.47 5.56 -2.49
CA ALA A 96 1.32 5.52 -3.93
C ALA A 96 2.13 4.39 -4.56
N ILE A 97 1.60 3.87 -5.65
CA ILE A 97 2.27 2.95 -6.56
C ILE A 97 2.48 3.69 -7.88
N ILE A 98 3.73 3.76 -8.32
CA ILE A 98 4.07 4.22 -9.66
C ILE A 98 4.17 2.98 -10.55
N LEU A 99 3.34 2.89 -11.58
CA LEU A 99 3.25 1.75 -12.49
C LEU A 99 4.44 1.72 -13.45
N ALA A 100 4.84 0.51 -13.89
CA ALA A 100 5.90 0.32 -14.89
C ALA A 100 5.53 0.87 -16.28
N GLU A 101 4.24 0.91 -16.60
CA GLU A 101 3.69 1.35 -17.88
C GLU A 101 2.38 2.10 -17.68
N ASP A 102 1.92 2.80 -18.72
CA ASP A 102 0.66 3.54 -18.70
C ASP A 102 -0.53 2.60 -18.50
N ALA A 103 -1.43 2.98 -17.60
CA ALA A 103 -2.65 2.24 -17.33
C ALA A 103 -3.59 2.18 -18.55
N PRO A 104 -4.37 1.09 -18.72
CA PRO A 104 -5.24 0.90 -19.88
C PRO A 104 -6.54 1.73 -19.82
N VAL A 105 -6.69 2.60 -18.83
CA VAL A 105 -7.92 3.34 -18.48
C VAL A 105 -7.60 4.78 -18.10
N PRO A 106 -8.53 5.73 -18.26
CA PRO A 106 -8.31 7.10 -17.81
C PRO A 106 -8.25 7.20 -16.28
N PRO A 107 -7.44 8.11 -15.72
CA PRO A 107 -7.39 8.36 -14.29
C PRO A 107 -8.65 9.06 -13.76
N LEU A 108 -8.94 8.83 -12.48
CA LEU A 108 -9.99 9.52 -11.74
C LEU A 108 -9.47 10.85 -11.18
N PRO A 109 -10.22 11.97 -11.31
CA PRO A 109 -9.83 13.22 -10.66
C PRO A 109 -9.87 13.06 -9.13
N TYR A 110 -8.94 13.72 -8.44
CA TYR A 110 -8.88 13.75 -6.98
C TYR A 110 -9.25 15.12 -6.43
N ASN A 111 -9.68 15.13 -5.18
CA ASN A 111 -10.11 16.34 -4.49
C ASN A 111 -8.90 17.17 -4.07
N GLN A 112 -8.93 18.45 -4.43
CA GLN A 112 -7.91 19.43 -4.05
C GLN A 112 -8.49 20.53 -3.14
N SER A 113 -9.79 20.48 -2.86
CA SER A 113 -10.47 21.47 -2.01
C SER A 113 -10.57 20.96 -0.58
N PRO A 114 -10.31 21.80 0.44
CA PRO A 114 -10.36 21.38 1.83
C PRO A 114 -11.69 20.74 2.22
N LEU A 115 -11.65 19.56 2.83
CA LEU A 115 -12.77 19.01 3.58
C LEU A 115 -12.94 19.75 4.92
N SER A 116 -14.19 19.95 5.36
CA SER A 116 -14.51 20.68 6.59
C SER A 116 -15.82 20.21 7.22
N ASP A 117 -16.18 20.77 8.38
CA ASP A 117 -17.46 20.51 9.04
C ASP A 117 -18.69 20.82 8.17
N ALA A 118 -18.53 21.64 7.11
CA ALA A 118 -19.60 21.89 6.14
C ALA A 118 -19.97 20.64 5.30
N ASP A 119 -19.12 19.62 5.33
CA ASP A 119 -19.28 18.36 4.60
C ASP A 119 -19.90 17.25 5.44
N LEU A 120 -20.20 17.49 6.73
CA LEU A 120 -20.87 16.53 7.58
C LEU A 120 -22.26 16.18 7.00
N GLY A 121 -22.53 14.88 6.89
CA GLY A 121 -23.72 14.34 6.26
C GLY A 121 -23.69 14.36 4.73
N ALA A 122 -22.56 14.71 4.10
CA ALA A 122 -22.42 14.57 2.65
C ALA A 122 -22.40 13.09 2.24
N ASP A 123 -23.12 12.78 1.16
CA ASP A 123 -23.09 11.46 0.53
C ASP A 123 -21.70 11.17 -0.04
N ALA A 124 -21.20 9.99 0.30
CA ALA A 124 -19.96 9.46 -0.20
C ALA A 124 -20.19 8.06 -0.79
N ARG A 125 -19.42 7.72 -1.82
CA ARG A 125 -19.44 6.41 -2.44
C ARG A 125 -18.11 5.71 -2.22
N ILE A 126 -18.16 4.45 -1.84
CA ILE A 126 -16.97 3.61 -1.69
C ILE A 126 -16.94 2.55 -2.79
N VAL A 127 -15.73 2.19 -3.20
CA VAL A 127 -15.47 1.12 -4.18
C VAL A 127 -14.26 0.31 -3.71
N GLY A 128 -14.30 -1.01 -3.83
CA GLY A 128 -13.19 -1.85 -3.38
C GLY A 128 -13.30 -3.31 -3.78
N PHE A 129 -12.19 -4.03 -3.65
CA PHE A 129 -12.05 -5.45 -4.00
C PHE A 129 -12.08 -6.37 -2.77
N GLY A 130 -12.47 -5.84 -1.61
CA GLY A 130 -12.48 -6.51 -0.32
C GLY A 130 -13.29 -7.81 -0.22
N ILE A 131 -13.15 -8.50 0.91
CA ILE A 131 -13.68 -9.87 1.13
C ILE A 131 -15.20 -9.89 1.29
N ALA A 132 -16.00 -10.30 0.29
CA ALA A 132 -17.48 -10.24 0.30
C ALA A 132 -18.21 -10.86 1.53
N GLU A 133 -19.41 -10.39 1.94
CA GLU A 133 -20.19 -10.97 3.07
C GLU A 133 -20.59 -12.40 2.70
N SER A 134 -20.83 -12.57 1.41
CA SER A 134 -20.94 -13.82 0.70
C SER A 134 -20.45 -13.61 -0.73
N GLY A 135 -19.71 -14.58 -1.27
CA GLY A 135 -19.21 -14.56 -2.64
C GLY A 135 -17.69 -14.60 -2.76
N PRO A 136 -17.16 -14.59 -4.00
CA PRO A 136 -15.71 -14.61 -4.26
C PRO A 136 -15.03 -13.32 -3.76
N VAL A 137 -13.82 -13.45 -3.24
CA VAL A 137 -12.91 -12.31 -2.98
C VAL A 137 -12.41 -11.76 -4.31
N GLY A 138 -12.13 -10.45 -4.38
CA GLY A 138 -11.54 -9.84 -5.56
C GLY A 138 -12.52 -9.52 -6.69
N ILE A 139 -13.82 -9.46 -6.37
CA ILE A 139 -14.82 -8.81 -7.22
C ILE A 139 -15.02 -7.39 -6.70
N ALA A 140 -14.89 -6.41 -7.58
CA ALA A 140 -15.13 -5.01 -7.25
C ALA A 140 -16.59 -4.80 -6.80
N ARG A 141 -16.78 -4.11 -5.68
CA ARG A 141 -18.09 -3.73 -5.15
C ARG A 141 -18.18 -2.24 -4.90
N THR A 142 -19.39 -1.71 -4.86
CA THR A 142 -19.65 -0.32 -4.51
C THR A 142 -20.86 -0.19 -3.59
N GLY A 143 -20.86 0.84 -2.74
CA GLY A 143 -22.00 1.20 -1.93
C GLY A 143 -21.81 2.59 -1.32
N GLN A 144 -22.78 3.04 -0.52
CA GLN A 144 -22.82 4.44 -0.06
C GLN A 144 -22.59 4.56 1.45
N THR A 145 -21.88 5.62 1.80
CA THR A 145 -21.63 6.09 3.14
C THR A 145 -21.99 7.58 3.26
N LEU A 146 -21.90 8.11 4.49
CA LEU A 146 -22.05 9.52 4.80
C LEU A 146 -20.85 9.99 5.61
N VAL A 147 -20.35 11.20 5.35
CA VAL A 147 -19.31 11.82 6.19
C VAL A 147 -19.86 12.09 7.59
N SER A 148 -19.27 11.50 8.63
CA SER A 148 -19.72 11.60 10.02
C SER A 148 -18.84 12.49 10.91
N ALA A 149 -17.56 12.61 10.59
CA ALA A 149 -16.60 13.46 11.29
C ALA A 149 -15.49 13.91 10.33
N VAL A 150 -14.89 15.07 10.57
CA VAL A 150 -13.75 15.57 9.79
C VAL A 150 -12.65 16.04 10.75
N ASP A 151 -11.45 15.49 10.58
CA ASP A 151 -10.24 15.85 11.32
C ASP A 151 -9.21 16.50 10.39
N ALA A 152 -8.08 16.94 10.95
CA ALA A 152 -7.03 17.66 10.21
C ALA A 152 -6.48 16.86 9.01
N GLY A 153 -6.25 15.55 9.16
CA GLY A 153 -5.67 14.68 8.14
C GLY A 153 -6.53 13.48 7.75
N ALA A 154 -7.72 13.35 8.34
CA ALA A 154 -8.61 12.23 8.13
C ALA A 154 -10.07 12.65 8.28
N PHE A 155 -10.99 11.77 7.94
CA PHE A 155 -12.41 11.94 8.20
C PHE A 155 -13.04 10.57 8.38
N GLU A 156 -14.19 10.54 9.05
CA GLU A 156 -14.95 9.31 9.26
C GLU A 156 -16.16 9.26 8.34
N THR A 157 -16.54 8.04 7.97
CA THR A 157 -17.80 7.76 7.29
C THR A 157 -18.57 6.65 7.98
N VAL A 158 -19.90 6.74 7.94
CA VAL A 158 -20.86 5.74 8.46
C VAL A 158 -21.73 5.23 7.29
N PRO A 159 -22.37 4.05 7.38
CA PRO A 159 -23.24 3.58 6.30
C PRO A 159 -24.40 4.57 6.07
N ASN A 160 -24.77 4.80 4.80
CA ASN A 160 -25.88 5.68 4.46
C ASN A 160 -27.22 4.95 4.52
N PRO A 161 -28.06 5.16 5.55
CA PRO A 161 -29.29 4.36 5.72
C PRO A 161 -30.34 4.62 4.63
N ASP A 162 -30.24 5.73 3.89
CA ASP A 162 -31.23 6.16 2.91
C ASP A 162 -30.85 5.75 1.47
N MET A 163 -29.61 5.31 1.24
CA MET A 163 -29.12 4.97 -0.10
C MET A 163 -28.11 3.83 -0.03
N ASN A 164 -28.46 2.62 -0.50
CA ASN A 164 -27.56 1.45 -0.58
C ASN A 164 -26.45 1.42 0.49
N PRO A 165 -26.83 1.30 1.79
CA PRO A 165 -25.91 1.43 2.91
C PRO A 165 -24.77 0.43 2.77
N ALA A 166 -23.53 0.93 2.81
CA ALA A 166 -22.38 0.05 2.79
C ALA A 166 -21.21 0.55 3.64
N MET A 167 -20.26 -0.34 3.93
CA MET A 167 -19.08 -0.03 4.75
C MET A 167 -17.86 -0.81 4.30
N SER A 168 -16.73 -0.12 4.05
CA SER A 168 -15.45 -0.76 3.70
C SER A 168 -14.96 -1.71 4.79
N CYS A 169 -14.28 -2.79 4.40
CA CYS A 169 -13.68 -3.71 5.36
C CYS A 169 -12.38 -4.35 4.84
N GLN A 170 -12.16 -5.63 5.15
CA GLN A 170 -10.90 -6.32 4.89
C GLN A 170 -10.57 -6.31 3.39
N LEU A 171 -9.34 -5.87 3.09
CA LEU A 171 -8.76 -5.69 1.74
C LEU A 171 -9.37 -4.54 0.90
N ASP A 172 -10.33 -3.77 1.44
CA ASP A 172 -10.76 -2.49 0.86
C ASP A 172 -9.83 -1.32 1.21
N SER A 173 -8.88 -1.55 2.13
CA SER A 173 -7.82 -0.61 2.49
C SER A 173 -7.16 -0.01 1.24
N GLY A 174 -6.93 1.30 1.27
CA GLY A 174 -6.40 2.07 0.15
C GLY A 174 -7.43 2.41 -0.94
N GLY A 175 -8.64 1.86 -0.86
CA GLY A 175 -9.72 2.14 -1.78
C GLY A 175 -10.26 3.57 -1.70
N PRO A 176 -10.94 4.02 -2.76
CA PRO A 176 -11.49 5.37 -2.81
C PRO A 176 -12.71 5.56 -1.91
N VAL A 177 -12.74 6.73 -1.27
CA VAL A 177 -13.98 7.39 -0.83
C VAL A 177 -14.23 8.57 -1.75
N LEU A 178 -15.34 8.52 -2.47
CA LEU A 178 -15.69 9.40 -3.56
C LEU A 178 -16.79 10.37 -3.15
N LEU A 179 -16.55 11.67 -3.30
CA LEU A 179 -17.57 12.70 -3.11
C LEU A 179 -17.78 13.45 -4.42
N THR A 180 -19.03 13.83 -4.69
CA THR A 180 -19.37 14.69 -5.83
C THR A 180 -19.22 16.15 -5.48
N ARG A 181 -18.38 16.87 -6.23
CA ARG A 181 -18.14 18.31 -6.10
C ARG A 181 -18.31 18.97 -7.46
N ASP A 182 -19.17 19.98 -7.54
CA ASP A 182 -19.47 20.69 -8.78
C ASP A 182 -19.91 19.76 -9.92
N GLY A 183 -20.63 18.69 -9.58
CA GLY A 183 -21.08 17.66 -10.52
C GLY A 183 -20.01 16.68 -10.99
N VAL A 184 -18.80 16.73 -10.41
CA VAL A 184 -17.71 15.80 -10.70
C VAL A 184 -17.41 14.97 -9.45
N GLU A 185 -17.46 13.66 -9.60
CA GLU A 185 -17.03 12.74 -8.55
C GLU A 185 -15.50 12.73 -8.45
N ARG A 186 -14.96 12.90 -7.24
CA ARG A 186 -13.53 13.01 -7.00
C ARG A 186 -13.10 12.08 -5.87
N LEU A 187 -11.92 11.48 -6.03
CA LEU A 187 -11.21 10.80 -4.93
C LEU A 187 -10.98 11.80 -3.80
N THR A 188 -11.71 11.65 -2.71
CA THR A 188 -11.68 12.59 -1.58
C THR A 188 -11.02 11.97 -0.36
N GLY A 189 -11.24 10.67 -0.14
CA GLY A 189 -10.60 9.90 0.90
C GLY A 189 -9.97 8.62 0.40
N ILE A 190 -9.03 8.11 1.19
CA ILE A 190 -8.41 6.79 1.03
C ILE A 190 -8.79 5.97 2.26
N THR A 191 -9.46 4.83 2.06
CA THR A 191 -9.84 3.92 3.14
C THR A 191 -8.60 3.49 3.94
N SER A 192 -8.58 3.72 5.25
CA SER A 192 -7.42 3.42 6.09
C SER A 192 -7.73 2.34 7.13
N SER A 193 -8.73 2.59 7.97
CA SER A 193 -9.10 1.71 9.09
C SER A 193 -10.60 1.84 9.39
N GLY A 194 -11.10 1.05 10.34
CA GLY A 194 -12.50 1.11 10.76
C GLY A 194 -12.72 0.31 12.03
N ASP A 195 -13.98 0.18 12.43
CA ASP A 195 -14.35 -0.68 13.54
C ASP A 195 -14.10 -2.17 13.23
N ALA A 196 -13.99 -3.00 14.28
CA ALA A 196 -13.60 -4.39 14.14
C ALA A 196 -14.58 -5.26 13.35
N PHE A 197 -15.84 -4.82 13.22
CA PHE A 197 -16.89 -5.53 12.52
C PHE A 197 -17.25 -4.89 11.17
N CYS A 198 -16.70 -3.70 10.88
CA CYS A 198 -16.94 -2.92 9.67
C CYS A 198 -18.42 -2.52 9.52
N GLU A 199 -19.09 -2.20 10.63
CA GLU A 199 -20.52 -1.90 10.66
C GLU A 199 -20.82 -0.46 11.12
N GLU A 200 -19.94 0.14 11.91
CA GLU A 200 -20.21 1.39 12.61
C GLU A 200 -19.55 2.58 11.92
N TYR A 201 -18.25 2.49 11.64
CA TYR A 201 -17.52 3.59 10.99
C TYR A 201 -16.23 3.13 10.30
N ALA A 202 -15.80 3.93 9.34
CA ALA A 202 -14.52 3.81 8.64
C ALA A 202 -13.80 5.15 8.72
N ARG A 203 -12.51 5.11 9.02
CA ARG A 203 -11.61 6.25 9.01
C ARG A 203 -10.83 6.29 7.71
N ASN A 204 -10.86 7.45 7.08
CA ASN A 204 -10.35 7.68 5.73
C ASN A 204 -9.33 8.81 5.74
N THR A 205 -8.19 8.59 5.10
CA THR A 205 -7.15 9.62 4.95
C THR A 205 -7.61 10.67 3.93
N ARG A 206 -7.56 11.95 4.29
CA ARG A 206 -7.99 13.07 3.42
C ARG A 206 -6.99 13.33 2.30
N VAL A 207 -7.38 13.20 1.03
CA VAL A 207 -6.44 13.48 -0.08
C VAL A 207 -6.02 14.96 -0.12
N ASP A 208 -6.95 15.87 0.14
CA ASP A 208 -6.69 17.32 0.15
C ASP A 208 -5.72 17.76 1.25
N ALA A 209 -5.55 16.96 2.31
CA ALA A 209 -4.63 17.25 3.40
C ALA A 209 -3.17 16.87 3.08
N TYR A 210 -2.94 16.07 2.03
CA TYR A 210 -1.61 15.56 1.66
C TYR A 210 -1.27 15.84 0.19
N LEU A 211 -1.72 16.97 -0.35
CA LEU A 211 -1.41 17.36 -1.73
C LEU A 211 0.09 17.46 -2.01
N ASP A 212 0.90 17.87 -1.01
CA ASP A 212 2.36 17.89 -1.15
C ASP A 212 2.94 16.49 -1.43
N PHE A 213 2.39 15.44 -0.82
CA PHE A 213 2.77 14.05 -1.11
C PHE A 213 2.33 13.65 -2.52
N VAL A 214 1.10 13.98 -2.89
CA VAL A 214 0.54 13.67 -4.23
C VAL A 214 1.38 14.33 -5.32
N ASP A 215 1.70 15.62 -5.16
CA ASP A 215 2.50 16.40 -6.10
C ASP A 215 3.92 15.84 -6.25
N ALA A 216 4.54 15.41 -5.14
CA ALA A 216 5.86 14.79 -5.15
C ALA A 216 5.87 13.48 -5.97
N VAL A 217 4.88 12.61 -5.75
CA VAL A 217 4.76 11.35 -6.50
C VAL A 217 4.46 11.60 -7.98
N LEU A 218 3.57 12.55 -8.29
CA LEU A 218 3.26 12.92 -9.68
C LEU A 218 4.51 13.45 -10.41
N ALA A 219 5.30 14.30 -9.75
CA ALA A 219 6.55 14.83 -10.29
C ALA A 219 7.58 13.71 -10.52
N GLU A 220 7.69 12.77 -9.59
CA GLU A 220 8.58 11.62 -9.72
C GLU A 220 8.19 10.72 -10.89
N ALA A 221 6.91 10.37 -11.01
CA ALA A 221 6.39 9.57 -12.12
C ALA A 221 6.61 10.26 -13.48
N ALA A 222 6.44 11.59 -13.55
CA ALA A 222 6.71 12.37 -14.75
C ALA A 222 8.21 12.47 -15.10
N GLY A 223 9.10 12.35 -14.11
CA GLY A 223 10.54 12.33 -14.29
C GLY A 223 11.07 11.03 -14.93
N GLY A 224 10.24 10.00 -14.99
CA GLY A 224 10.61 8.69 -15.51
C GLY A 224 11.29 7.83 -14.44
N ILE A 225 10.66 6.71 -14.10
CA ILE A 225 11.22 5.69 -13.21
C ILE A 225 11.46 4.45 -14.04
N GLU A 226 12.71 3.97 -14.02
CA GLU A 226 13.06 2.67 -14.57
C GLU A 226 12.46 1.59 -13.67
N PRO A 227 11.54 0.74 -14.17
CA PRO A 227 10.97 -0.31 -13.37
C PRO A 227 12.03 -1.36 -13.01
N PRO A 228 11.90 -2.07 -11.88
CA PRO A 228 12.77 -3.20 -11.57
C PRO A 228 12.66 -4.23 -12.70
N PRO A 229 13.70 -5.04 -12.97
CA PRO A 229 13.59 -6.13 -13.94
C PRO A 229 12.41 -7.07 -13.57
N PRO A 230 11.77 -7.72 -14.56
CA PRO A 230 10.81 -8.77 -14.27
C PRO A 230 11.42 -9.84 -13.37
N LEU A 231 10.59 -10.45 -12.52
CA LEU A 231 10.98 -11.67 -11.81
C LEU A 231 11.37 -12.74 -12.84
N ASP A 232 12.54 -13.34 -12.66
CA ASP A 232 13.03 -14.39 -13.53
C ASP A 232 12.19 -15.67 -13.32
N PRO A 233 11.47 -16.17 -14.34
CA PRO A 233 10.68 -17.39 -14.22
C PRO A 233 11.51 -18.65 -13.96
N ASP A 234 12.81 -18.60 -14.22
CA ASP A 234 13.75 -19.70 -13.96
C ASP A 234 14.40 -19.61 -12.57
N CYS A 235 14.10 -18.56 -11.78
CA CYS A 235 14.69 -18.36 -10.47
C CYS A 235 13.69 -18.61 -9.32
N PRO A 236 14.00 -19.53 -8.39
CA PRO A 236 13.12 -19.87 -7.26
C PRO A 236 12.80 -18.63 -6.41
N GLY A 237 11.52 -18.40 -6.11
CA GLY A 237 11.00 -17.21 -5.42
C GLY A 237 11.63 -16.93 -4.05
N CYS A 238 12.11 -17.96 -3.35
CA CYS A 238 12.82 -17.78 -2.09
C CYS A 238 14.19 -17.11 -2.23
N SER A 239 14.79 -17.11 -3.43
CA SER A 239 16.07 -16.44 -3.70
C SER A 239 15.91 -14.94 -3.92
N VAL A 240 14.71 -14.50 -4.32
CA VAL A 240 14.37 -13.10 -4.57
C VAL A 240 13.80 -12.42 -3.32
N LEU A 241 12.88 -13.10 -2.62
CA LEU A 241 12.22 -12.56 -1.43
C LEU A 241 13.08 -12.64 -0.16
N GLY A 242 14.10 -13.51 -0.17
CA GLY A 242 14.90 -13.86 1.00
C GLY A 242 14.13 -14.76 1.96
N CYS A 243 14.86 -15.60 2.70
CA CYS A 243 14.27 -16.48 3.70
C CYS A 243 14.32 -15.87 5.11
N GLY A 244 13.40 -16.32 5.97
CA GLY A 244 13.38 -15.93 7.38
C GLY A 244 14.66 -16.35 8.14
N PRO A 245 14.89 -15.82 9.35
CA PRO A 245 16.06 -16.18 10.15
C PRO A 245 16.19 -17.70 10.37
N GLY A 246 17.35 -18.28 10.04
CA GLY A 246 17.62 -19.72 10.16
C GLY A 246 17.15 -20.57 8.99
N GLN A 247 16.67 -19.93 7.91
CA GLN A 247 16.24 -20.61 6.70
C GLN A 247 17.11 -20.23 5.50
N VAL A 248 17.24 -21.17 4.56
CA VAL A 248 17.93 -21.01 3.28
C VAL A 248 16.97 -21.38 2.15
N CYS A 249 17.14 -20.74 1.01
CA CYS A 249 16.36 -21.06 -0.18
C CYS A 249 16.87 -22.38 -0.78
N ASP A 250 16.05 -23.42 -0.75
CA ASP A 250 16.33 -24.64 -1.49
C ASP A 250 15.96 -24.41 -2.96
N LEU A 251 16.99 -24.29 -3.81
CA LEU A 251 16.80 -24.02 -5.23
C LEU A 251 16.12 -25.18 -5.98
N GLN A 252 16.11 -26.40 -5.43
CA GLN A 252 15.45 -27.55 -6.05
C GLN A 252 13.96 -27.63 -5.71
N SER A 253 13.59 -27.28 -4.48
CA SER A 253 12.19 -27.33 -4.04
C SER A 253 11.48 -25.97 -4.05
N ASP A 254 12.21 -24.90 -4.36
CA ASP A 254 11.74 -23.52 -4.35
C ASP A 254 11.03 -23.16 -3.04
N SER A 255 11.69 -23.46 -1.91
CA SER A 255 11.13 -23.23 -0.58
C SER A 255 12.18 -22.85 0.43
N CYS A 256 11.78 -22.05 1.43
CA CYS A 256 12.64 -21.76 2.56
C CYS A 256 12.69 -22.96 3.50
N VAL A 257 13.81 -23.67 3.48
CA VAL A 257 14.08 -24.83 4.34
C VAL A 257 14.99 -24.41 5.49
N ASP A 258 14.97 -25.18 6.59
CA ASP A 258 15.91 -24.97 7.69
C ASP A 258 17.35 -25.20 7.17
N GLU A 259 18.27 -24.31 7.50
CA GLU A 259 19.69 -24.39 7.07
C GLU A 259 20.34 -25.74 7.42
N ASN A 260 19.80 -26.44 8.44
CA ASN A 260 20.30 -27.72 8.90
C ASN A 260 19.75 -28.93 8.12
N THR A 261 18.85 -28.72 7.16
CA THR A 261 18.19 -29.81 6.40
C THR A 261 18.74 -30.04 5.00
N LEU A 262 19.60 -29.17 4.48
CA LEU A 262 20.19 -29.37 3.15
C LEU A 262 21.37 -30.37 3.20
N PRO A 263 21.37 -31.43 2.37
CA PRO A 263 22.57 -32.22 2.15
C PRO A 263 23.61 -31.34 1.44
N ALA A 264 24.84 -31.30 1.96
CA ALA A 264 25.95 -30.71 1.24
C ALA A 264 26.25 -31.59 0.02
N GLU A 265 26.07 -31.10 -1.22
CA GLU A 265 26.94 -31.38 -2.37
C GLU A 265 26.81 -30.34 -3.52
N ASP A 266 28.00 -30.02 -4.03
CA ASP A 266 28.46 -29.77 -5.41
C ASP A 266 27.62 -28.97 -6.43
N GLY A 267 28.15 -27.77 -6.74
CA GLY A 267 28.33 -27.32 -8.12
C GLY A 267 27.27 -26.35 -8.67
N ASP A 268 27.69 -25.10 -8.79
CA ASP A 268 27.03 -23.98 -9.46
C ASP A 268 26.15 -24.35 -10.68
N GLU A 269 24.85 -24.11 -10.54
CA GLU A 269 24.07 -23.27 -11.46
C GLU A 269 23.31 -22.25 -10.58
N GLY A 270 24.06 -21.43 -9.85
CA GLY A 270 23.48 -20.45 -8.93
C GLY A 270 22.67 -19.40 -9.68
N CYS A 271 21.47 -19.10 -9.19
CA CYS A 271 20.80 -17.82 -9.45
C CYS A 271 21.73 -16.69 -9.01
N ALA A 272 22.54 -16.19 -9.94
CA ALA A 272 23.34 -14.99 -9.73
C ALA A 272 22.43 -13.77 -9.98
N CYS A 273 21.62 -13.41 -8.98
CA CYS A 273 21.16 -12.03 -8.89
C CYS A 273 22.37 -11.18 -8.48
N ASP A 274 23.10 -10.67 -9.47
CA ASP A 274 24.09 -9.62 -9.28
C ASP A 274 23.31 -8.34 -8.88
N LEU A 275 22.94 -8.24 -7.59
CA LEU A 275 22.55 -6.97 -7.01
C LEU A 275 23.78 -6.08 -7.06
N GLY A 276 23.83 -5.19 -8.04
CA GLY A 276 24.87 -4.17 -8.14
C GLY A 276 25.09 -3.45 -6.81
N PRO A 277 26.29 -2.90 -6.57
CA PRO A 277 26.78 -2.62 -5.22
C PRO A 277 25.95 -1.55 -4.49
N ASP A 278 25.59 -1.87 -3.24
CA ASP A 278 25.21 -0.98 -2.13
C ASP A 278 24.06 0.02 -2.34
N TRP A 279 22.84 -0.41 -2.01
CA TRP A 279 21.83 0.46 -1.39
C TRP A 279 21.43 -0.07 -0.01
N GLY A 280 22.45 -0.27 0.83
CA GLY A 280 22.24 -0.47 2.26
C GLY A 280 21.78 0.83 2.93
N ASN A 281 20.56 0.80 3.46
CA ASN A 281 20.16 1.45 4.71
C ASN A 281 20.75 2.85 5.00
N THR A 282 20.10 3.93 4.53
CA THR A 282 20.36 5.28 5.05
C THR A 282 19.47 5.68 6.24
N TRP A 283 18.69 4.76 6.83
CA TRP A 283 17.81 5.08 7.98
C TRP A 283 18.21 4.43 9.31
N ALA A 284 19.36 3.74 9.38
CA ALA A 284 19.87 3.22 10.63
C ALA A 284 21.19 3.90 11.01
N THR A 285 21.12 5.03 11.72
CA THR A 285 22.28 5.52 12.47
C THR A 285 22.17 4.97 13.90
N PRO A 286 22.99 3.99 14.32
CA PRO A 286 23.05 3.62 15.73
C PRO A 286 23.87 4.70 16.45
N LEU A 287 23.25 5.31 17.45
CA LEU A 287 23.91 6.21 18.39
C LEU A 287 24.97 5.41 19.18
N LEU A 288 26.22 5.44 18.73
CA LEU A 288 27.32 4.75 19.41
C LEU A 288 27.69 5.54 20.67
N LEU A 289 27.37 4.95 21.83
CA LEU A 289 27.90 5.31 23.14
C LEU A 289 29.44 5.29 23.12
N LEU A 290 30.08 6.46 23.09
CA LEU A 290 31.50 6.60 23.39
C LEU A 290 31.70 6.71 24.91
N ILE A 291 31.90 5.55 25.54
CA ILE A 291 32.64 5.44 26.80
C ILE A 291 34.13 5.62 26.45
N VAL A 292 34.72 6.76 26.83
CA VAL A 292 36.18 6.87 26.98
C VAL A 292 36.48 7.37 28.38
N GLY A 293 36.91 6.45 29.23
CA GLY A 293 37.53 6.76 30.50
C GLY A 293 38.98 7.22 30.33
N SER A 294 39.32 8.21 31.16
CA SER A 294 40.65 8.47 31.73
C SER A 294 41.71 9.15 30.88
N ARG A 295 41.98 10.42 31.21
CA ARG A 295 43.35 10.89 31.51
C ARG A 295 43.33 12.11 32.42
N ALA A 296 43.76 11.89 33.65
CA ALA A 296 44.06 12.92 34.63
C ALA A 296 45.21 13.81 34.13
N ILE A 297 44.98 15.12 34.08
CA ILE A 297 46.06 16.10 34.00
C ILE A 297 46.01 16.96 35.27
N ARG A 298 47.04 16.76 36.10
CA ARG A 298 47.36 17.55 37.28
C ARG A 298 47.58 19.01 36.89
N SER A 299 46.77 19.94 37.42
CA SER A 299 47.17 21.34 37.50
C SER A 299 47.79 21.61 38.88
N ARG A 300 49.12 21.82 38.89
CA ARG A 300 49.85 22.33 40.06
C ARG A 300 50.48 23.68 39.72
N SER A 301 49.97 24.69 40.41
CA SER A 301 50.64 25.90 40.92
C SER A 301 51.17 26.95 39.94
N ARG A 302 50.73 28.20 40.15
CA ARG A 302 51.47 29.31 40.80
C ARG A 302 50.53 30.53 40.84
N ARG A 303 50.04 30.96 42.03
CA ARG A 303 50.60 31.97 42.96
C ARG A 303 50.88 33.36 42.36
N ARG A 304 50.20 34.35 42.96
CA ARG A 304 50.52 35.78 43.26
C ARG A 304 49.32 36.65 42.86
N ALA A 305 48.77 37.54 43.67
CA ALA A 305 49.18 38.15 44.93
C ALA A 305 47.99 38.25 45.89
#